data_AF-A0A3M6BKJ0-F1
#
_entry.id   AF-A0A3M6BKJ0-F1
#
_cell.length_a   1.000
_cell.length_b   1.000
_cell.length_c   1.000
_cell.angle_alpha   90.00
_cell.angle_beta   90.00
_cell.angle_gamma   90.00
#
_symmetry.space_group_name_H-M   'P 1'
#
loop_
_entity.id
_entity.type
_entity.pdbx_description
1 polymer ?
#
loop_
_entity_poly.entity_id
_entity_poly.type
_entity_poly.pdbx_seq_one_letter_code
_entity_poly.pdbx_strand_id
1 'polypeptide(L)' 'MDRAGALQNRVRESPVRAKVEHPFRVIKRQLGYTKVRFRGRSKNTGQQAALFTLSNSWGGGESACR' A
#
# COMPACT_ATOMS: atom_id res chain seq x y z
N MET A 1 -17.00 9.92 -26.38
CA MET A 1 -16.35 9.49 -25.12
C MET A 1 -17.10 10.15 -23.97
N ASP A 2 -18.13 9.47 -23.48
CA ASP A 2 -19.11 10.01 -22.55
C ASP A 2 -18.53 10.21 -21.15
N ARG A 3 -18.83 11.36 -20.53
CA ARG A 3 -18.34 11.72 -19.18
C ARG A 3 -18.69 10.68 -18.11
N ALA A 4 -19.77 9.92 -18.32
CA ALA A 4 -20.17 8.81 -17.46
C ALA A 4 -19.11 7.71 -17.39
N GLY A 5 -18.47 7.35 -18.51
CA GLY A 5 -17.41 6.34 -18.54
C GLY A 5 -16.16 6.77 -17.76
N ALA A 6 -15.80 8.06 -17.84
CA ALA A 6 -14.66 8.62 -17.11
C ALA A 6 -14.89 8.69 -15.59
N LEU A 7 -16.14 8.84 -15.14
CA LEU A 7 -16.51 8.79 -13.74
C LEU A 7 -16.54 7.34 -13.22
N GLN A 8 -17.12 6.41 -13.99
CA GLN A 8 -17.14 4.99 -13.65
C GLN A 8 -15.73 4.43 -13.44
N ASN A 9 -14.78 4.78 -14.31
CA ASN A 9 -13.39 4.35 -14.18
C ASN A 9 -12.72 4.95 -12.94
N ARG A 10 -12.98 6.23 -12.61
CA ARG A 10 -12.46 6.83 -11.37
C ARG A 10 -13.00 6.15 -10.11
N VAL A 11 -14.29 5.88 -10.05
CA VAL A 11 -14.94 5.24 -8.90
C VAL A 11 -14.46 3.79 -8.72
N ARG A 12 -14.18 3.08 -9.83
CA ARG A 12 -13.71 1.68 -9.80
C ARG A 12 -12.21 1.55 -9.54
N GLU A 13 -11.39 2.43 -10.11
CA GLU A 13 -9.93 2.36 -9.98
C GLU A 13 -9.40 3.03 -8.73
N SER A 14 -10.08 4.05 -8.20
CA SER A 14 -9.66 4.77 -6.99
C SER A 14 -9.47 3.87 -5.75
N PRO A 15 -10.40 2.98 -5.38
CA PRO A 15 -10.21 2.11 -4.21
C PRO A 15 -9.10 1.06 -4.42
N VAL A 16 -8.89 0.62 -5.66
CA VAL A 16 -7.81 -0.31 -6.01
C VAL A 16 -6.45 0.39 -5.86
N ARG A 17 -6.32 1.62 -6.37
CA ARG A 17 -5.11 2.43 -6.20
C ARG A 17 -4.83 2.76 -4.74
N ALA A 18 -5.85 3.12 -3.97
CA ALA A 18 -5.71 3.44 -2.55
C ALA A 18 -5.16 2.26 -1.73
N LYS A 19 -5.65 1.03 -1.96
CA LYS A 19 -5.16 -0.18 -1.27
C LYS A 19 -3.70 -0.50 -1.55
N VAL A 20 -3.21 -0.18 -2.75
CA VAL A 20 -1.82 -0.45 -3.15
C VAL A 20 -0.90 0.70 -2.73
N GLU A 21 -1.27 1.95 -2.96
CA GLU A 21 -0.44 3.11 -2.64
C GLU A 21 -0.27 3.32 -1.13
N HIS A 22 -1.27 2.97 -0.33
CA HIS A 22 -1.24 3.14 1.12
C HIS A 22 -0.08 2.40 1.82
N PRO A 23 0.12 1.06 1.64
CA PRO A 23 1.24 0.35 2.25
C PRO A 23 2.59 0.88 1.77
N PHE A 24 2.73 1.25 0.49
CA PHE A 24 3.97 1.88 0.00
C PHE A 24 4.24 3.23 0.67
N ARG A 25 3.20 4.02 0.93
CA ARG A 25 3.31 5.30 1.62
C ARG A 25 3.69 5.11 3.09
N VAL A 26 3.09 4.13 3.77
CA VAL A 26 3.41 3.78 5.16
C VAL A 26 4.86 3.33 5.29
N ILE A 27 5.31 2.41 4.43
CA ILE A 27 6.69 1.89 4.44
C ILE A 27 7.71 3.01 4.18
N LYS A 28 7.45 3.90 3.23
CA LYS A 28 8.41 4.95 2.85
C LYS A 28 8.42 6.14 3.82
N ARG A 29 7.29 6.48 4.44
CA ARG A 29 7.15 7.66 5.32
C ARG A 29 7.23 7.33 6.81
N GLN A 30 6.53 6.30 7.28
CA GLN A 30 6.46 5.98 8.71
C GLN A 30 7.60 5.06 9.15
N LEU A 31 7.95 4.08 8.31
CA LEU A 31 9.01 3.11 8.62
C LEU A 31 10.40 3.56 8.13
N GLY A 32 10.51 4.77 7.54
CA GLY A 32 11.80 5.36 7.16
C GLY A 32 12.53 4.68 6.00
N TYR A 33 11.91 3.73 5.29
CA TYR A 33 12.51 3.02 4.16
C TYR A 33 12.43 3.81 2.84
N THR A 34 12.98 5.03 2.83
CA THR A 34 12.95 5.91 1.65
C THR A 34 13.87 5.41 0.52
N LYS A 35 14.91 4.64 0.87
CA LYS A 35 15.89 4.06 -0.07
C LYS A 35 15.91 2.54 0.11
N VAL A 36 15.13 1.83 -0.69
CA VAL A 36 15.12 0.36 -0.64
C VAL A 36 16.44 -0.15 -1.21
N ARG A 37 17.26 -0.76 -0.35
CA ARG A 37 18.43 -1.54 -0.80
C ARG A 37 17.93 -2.82 -1.47
N PHE A 38 17.47 -2.73 -2.72
CA PHE A 38 17.11 -3.89 -3.55
C PHE A 38 18.35 -4.70 -4.03
N ARG A 39 19.49 -4.55 -3.36
CA ARG A 39 20.68 -5.37 -3.62
C ARG A 39 20.52 -6.68 -2.87
N GLY A 40 20.66 -7.81 -3.57
CA GLY A 40 20.46 -9.13 -2.98
C GLY A 40 19.02 -9.39 -2.55
N ARG A 41 18.06 -9.22 -3.47
CA ARG A 41 16.62 -9.46 -3.24
C ARG A 41 16.36 -10.77 -2.50
N SER A 42 17.02 -11.87 -2.86
CA SER A 42 16.84 -13.17 -2.18
C SER A 42 17.09 -13.14 -0.67
N LYS A 43 18.03 -12.31 -0.20
CA LYS A 43 18.37 -12.17 1.21
C LYS A 43 17.44 -11.21 1.96
N ASN A 44 16.79 -10.29 1.24
CA ASN A 44 15.94 -9.25 1.80
C ASN A 44 14.43 -9.52 1.62
N THR A 45 14.02 -10.60 0.94
CA THR A 45 12.61 -10.94 0.70
C THR A 45 11.83 -11.09 2.02
N GLY A 46 12.41 -11.72 3.04
CA GLY A 46 11.75 -11.89 4.34
C GLY A 46 11.48 -10.57 5.05
N GLN A 47 12.45 -9.65 5.05
CA GLN A 47 12.29 -8.32 5.63
C GLN A 47 11.24 -7.50 4.88
N GLN A 48 11.24 -7.54 3.54
CA GLN A 48 10.24 -6.85 2.73
C GLN A 48 8.84 -7.42 2.96
N ALA A 49 8.69 -8.76 3.00
CA ALA A 49 7.42 -9.41 3.31
C ALA A 49 6.89 -9.03 4.70
N ALA A 50 7.76 -9.00 5.71
CA ALA A 50 7.39 -8.57 7.06
C ALA A 50 6.91 -7.11 7.11
N LEU A 51 7.58 -6.20 6.39
CA LEU A 51 7.17 -4.80 6.29
C LEU A 51 5.82 -4.63 5.59
N PHE A 52 5.54 -5.42 4.55
CA PHE A 52 4.24 -5.42 3.89
C PHE A 52 3.13 -5.94 4.80
N THR A 53 3.35 -7.06 5.50
CA THR A 53 2.41 -7.61 6.48
C THR A 53 2.13 -6.61 7.61
N LEU A 54 3.17 -5.98 8.16
CA LEU A 54 3.04 -4.96 9.20
C LEU A 54 2.30 -3.72 8.69
N SER A 55 2.60 -3.25 7.48
CA SER A 55 1.91 -2.10 6.88
C SER A 55 0.44 -2.37 6.57
N ASN A 56 0.09 -3.61 6.23
CA ASN A 56 -1.28 -4.05 6.04
C ASN A 56 -2.03 -4.17 7.38
N SER A 57 -1.32 -4.55 8.45
CA SER A 57 -1.88 -4.71 9.80
C SER A 57 -1.95 -3.40 10.60
N TRP A 58 -1.11 -2.40 10.30
CA TRP A 58 -1.17 -1.06 10.91
C TRP A 58 -2.51 -0.33 10.62
N GLY A 59 -3.31 -0.84 9.67
CA GLY A 59 -4.70 -0.44 9.44
C GLY A 59 -5.75 -1.49 9.84
N GLY A 60 -5.39 -2.50 10.65
CA GLY A 60 -6.20 -3.68 10.93
C GLY A 60 -6.26 -4.12 12.40
N GLY A 61 -5.84 -3.27 13.34
CA GLY A 61 -6.10 -3.43 14.77
C GLY A 61 -6.66 -2.10 15.30
N GLU A 62 -7.85 -2.13 15.89
CA GLU A 62 -8.68 -0.97 16.30
C GLU A 62 -9.46 -0.37 15.11
N SER A 63 -10.69 -0.75 14.81
CA SER A 63 -11.86 -0.50 15.65
C SER A 63 -13.06 -1.31 15.13
N ALA A 64 -13.69 -2.08 16.02
CA ALA A 64 -15.13 -2.16 16.01
C ALA A 64 -15.69 -0.72 16.10
N CYS A 65 -16.70 -0.39 15.30
CA CYS A 65 -17.53 0.82 15.41
C CYS A 65 -16.79 2.18 15.35
N ARG A 66 -16.62 2.73 14.14
CA ARG A 66 -16.97 4.13 13.82
C ARG A 66 -17.15 4.31 12.32
#